data_AF-A0A4Y2RPI4-F1
#
_entry.id   AF-A0A4Y2RPI4-F1
#
_cell.length_a   1.000
_cell.length_b   1.000
_cell.length_c   1.000
_cell.angle_alpha   90.00
_cell.angle_beta   90.00
_cell.angle_gamma   90.00
#
_symmetry.space_group_name_H-M   'P 1'
#
loop_
_entity.id
_entity.type
_entity.pdbx_description
1 polymer ?
#
loop_
_entity_poly.entity_id
_entity_poly.type
_entity_poly.pdbx_seq_one_letter_code
_entity_poly.pdbx_strand_id
1 'polypeptide(L)'
;MALDMMVPVRTKKVVHEGFNTYTMSIPLRPEQSEDPPKPEDASITVVREPKTTYLVRSFDGYARQDSIWDDHAAALKASLPTDGAADTSFYYMCVYDSPWRETDRLNEVWLVKA
;
A
#
# COMPACT_ATOMS: atom_id res chain seq x y z
N MET A 1 -8.10 12.98 -20.72
CA MET A 1 -9.13 12.31 -19.88
C MET A 1 -8.73 12.54 -18.44
N ALA A 2 -9.65 13.01 -17.58
CA ALA A 2 -9.35 13.15 -16.15
C ALA A 2 -9.59 11.80 -15.45
N LEU A 3 -8.65 11.38 -14.60
CA LEU A 3 -8.83 10.24 -13.73
C LEU A 3 -9.30 10.72 -12.36
N ASP A 4 -10.41 10.19 -11.88
CA ASP A 4 -10.79 10.43 -10.49
C ASP A 4 -9.85 9.69 -9.56
N MET A 5 -9.42 10.40 -8.52
CA MET A 5 -8.53 9.87 -7.50
C MET A 5 -9.30 8.91 -6.60
N MET A 6 -8.81 7.67 -6.51
CA MET A 6 -9.36 6.64 -5.66
C MET A 6 -8.45 6.35 -4.47
N VAL A 7 -9.04 5.77 -3.43
CA VAL A 7 -8.36 5.40 -2.19
C VAL A 7 -8.47 3.88 -1.96
N PRO A 8 -7.52 3.28 -1.24
CA PRO A 8 -6.28 3.89 -0.74
C PRO A 8 -5.26 4.12 -1.86
N VAL A 9 -4.40 5.13 -1.68
CA VAL A 9 -3.10 5.14 -2.35
C VAL A 9 -2.24 4.09 -1.65
N ARG A 10 -1.76 3.12 -2.42
CA ARG A 10 -1.01 1.98 -1.89
C ARG A 10 0.43 2.07 -2.32
N THR A 11 1.36 2.05 -1.36
CA THR A 11 2.80 2.02 -1.63
C THR A 11 3.38 0.70 -1.17
N LYS A 12 3.90 -0.10 -2.09
CA LYS A 12 4.68 -1.30 -1.77
C LYS A 12 6.06 -0.87 -1.31
N LYS A 13 6.44 -1.20 -0.08
CA LYS A 13 7.81 -1.05 0.41
C LYS A 13 8.49 -2.40 0.45
N VAL A 14 9.57 -2.53 -0.32
CA VAL A 14 10.47 -3.69 -0.28
C VAL A 14 11.76 -3.25 0.40
N VAL A 15 12.12 -3.93 1.49
CA VAL A 15 13.33 -3.64 2.26
C VAL A 15 14.46 -4.49 1.71
N HIS A 16 15.55 -3.84 1.29
CA HIS A 16 16.79 -4.50 0.87
C HIS A 16 17.92 -4.17 1.85
N GLU A 17 19.04 -4.88 1.75
CA GLU A 17 20.24 -4.51 2.51
C GLU A 17 20.76 -3.16 2.02
N GLY A 18 20.62 -2.12 2.85
CA GLY A 18 21.17 -0.78 2.62
C GLY A 18 20.27 0.18 1.83
N PHE A 19 19.16 -0.27 1.24
CA PHE A 19 18.20 0.61 0.58
C PHE A 19 16.78 0.03 0.55
N ASN A 20 15.79 0.89 0.30
CA ASN A 20 14.39 0.50 0.16
C ASN A 20 13.89 0.83 -1.24
N THR A 21 13.02 -0.03 -1.78
CA THR A 21 12.30 0.24 -3.03
C THR A 21 10.84 0.55 -2.71
N TYR A 22 10.31 1.60 -3.31
CA TYR A 22 8.92 2.03 -3.15
C TYR A 22 8.21 2.00 -4.49
N THR A 23 7.07 1.32 -4.56
CA THR A 23 6.19 1.32 -5.73
C THR A 23 4.83 1.83 -5.33
N MET A 24 4.49 3.05 -5.75
CA MET A 24 3.19 3.65 -5.50
C MET A 24 2.18 3.20 -6.56
N SER A 25 0.97 2.88 -6.13
CA SER A 25 -0.12 2.42 -6.97
C SER A 25 -1.42 3.12 -6.56
N ILE A 26 -2.16 3.58 -7.56
CA ILE A 26 -3.45 4.24 -7.39
C ILE A 26 -4.48 3.33 -8.07
N PRO A 27 -5.52 2.87 -7.35
CA PRO A 27 -6.55 2.05 -7.95
C PRO A 27 -7.36 2.87 -8.97
N LEU A 28 -7.83 2.20 -10.02
CA LEU A 28 -8.75 2.78 -10.99
C LEU A 28 -10.17 2.35 -10.64
N ARG A 29 -11.15 3.19 -10.95
CA ARG A 29 -12.55 2.77 -10.84
C ARG A 29 -12.86 1.66 -11.83
N PRO A 30 -13.89 0.83 -11.56
CA PRO A 30 -14.29 -0.23 -12.48
C PRO A 30 -14.41 0.25 -13.94
N GLU A 31 -15.08 1.38 -14.16
CA GLU A 31 -15.33 1.96 -15.48
C GLU A 31 -14.05 2.42 -16.19
N GLN A 32 -13.02 2.79 -15.43
CA GLN A 32 -11.71 3.22 -15.93
C GLN A 32 -10.72 2.06 -16.08
N SER A 33 -11.01 0.91 -15.47
CA SER A 33 -10.11 -0.25 -15.42
C SER A 33 -10.26 -1.20 -16.62
N GLU A 34 -11.34 -1.09 -17.37
CA GLU A 34 -11.56 -1.87 -18.59
C GLU A 34 -10.59 -1.42 -19.69
N ASP A 35 -10.52 -0.11 -19.94
CA ASP A 35 -9.61 0.52 -20.91
C ASP A 35 -8.89 1.73 -20.28
N PRO A 36 -7.83 1.50 -19.49
CA PRO A 36 -7.12 2.58 -18.81
C PRO A 36 -6.34 3.43 -19.81
N PRO A 37 -6.28 4.76 -19.63
CA PRO A 37 -5.54 5.64 -20.52
C PRO A 37 -4.05 5.27 -20.52
N LYS A 38 -3.44 5.29 -21.70
CA LYS A 38 -2.00 5.05 -21.84
C LYS A 38 -1.21 6.15 -21.10
N PRO A 39 -0.32 5.80 -20.17
CA PRO A 39 0.56 6.77 -19.54
C PRO A 39 1.51 7.42 -20.57
N GLU A 40 1.71 8.74 -20.45
CA GLU A 40 2.72 9.46 -21.24
C GLU A 40 4.13 9.29 -20.65
N ASP A 41 4.22 9.13 -19.32
CA ASP A 41 5.45 8.86 -18.61
C ASP A 41 5.75 7.35 -18.62
N ALA A 42 6.94 6.98 -19.13
CA ALA A 42 7.38 5.60 -19.24
C ALA A 42 7.67 4.92 -17.88
N SER A 43 7.81 5.68 -16.80
CA SER A 43 7.95 5.14 -15.44
C SER A 43 6.63 4.64 -14.87
N ILE A 44 5.50 5.01 -15.48
CA ILE A 44 4.17 4.62 -15.04
C ILE A 44 3.73 3.40 -15.85
N THR A 45 3.26 2.38 -15.13
CA THR A 45 2.74 1.16 -15.74
C THR A 45 1.32 0.90 -15.26
N VAL A 46 0.51 0.32 -16.15
CA VAL A 46 -0.81 -0.20 -15.80
C VAL A 46 -0.65 -1.66 -15.39
N VAL A 47 -1.00 -1.96 -14.15
CA VAL A 47 -0.88 -3.31 -13.58
C VAL A 47 -2.27 -3.88 -13.32
N ARG A 48 -2.54 -5.08 -13.82
CA ARG A 48 -3.72 -5.88 -13.45
C ARG A 48 -3.31 -6.86 -12.35
N GLU A 49 -3.75 -6.61 -11.13
CA GLU A 49 -3.44 -7.49 -10.00
C GLU A 49 -4.43 -8.66 -9.92
N PRO A 50 -3.97 -9.86 -9.56
CA PRO A 50 -4.86 -10.98 -9.28
C PRO A 50 -5.66 -10.71 -8.00
N LYS A 51 -6.77 -11.44 -7.84
CA LYS A 51 -7.48 -11.48 -6.58
C LYS A 51 -6.52 -11.89 -5.46
N THR A 52 -6.35 -11.00 -4.49
CA THR A 52 -5.37 -11.15 -3.40
C THR A 52 -6.08 -11.00 -2.06
N THR A 53 -5.68 -11.82 -1.08
CA THR A 53 -6.14 -11.67 0.31
C THR A 53 -5.04 -11.00 1.11
N TYR A 54 -5.40 -9.96 1.86
CA TYR A 54 -4.47 -9.22 2.70
C TYR A 54 -4.78 -9.45 4.18
N LEU A 55 -3.73 -9.51 4.99
CA LEU A 55 -3.81 -9.34 6.44
C LEU A 55 -3.55 -7.88 6.74
N VAL A 56 -4.42 -7.24 7.52
CA VAL A 56 -4.48 -5.78 7.63
C VAL A 56 -4.33 -5.36 9.09
N ARG A 57 -3.53 -4.32 9.32
CA ARG A 57 -3.49 -3.57 10.57
C ARG A 57 -3.79 -2.11 10.29
N SER A 58 -4.88 -1.61 10.85
CA SER A 58 -5.24 -0.20 10.81
C SER A 58 -4.68 0.55 12.02
N PHE A 59 -4.28 1.80 11.83
CA PHE A 59 -3.75 2.67 12.87
C PHE A 59 -4.00 4.15 12.52
N ASP A 60 -4.00 4.99 13.54
CA ASP A 60 -4.18 6.43 13.44
C ASP A 60 -2.85 7.19 13.60
N GLY A 61 -2.91 8.53 13.58
CA GLY A 61 -1.75 9.38 13.83
C GLY A 61 -0.85 9.66 12.62
N TYR A 62 0.28 10.31 12.90
CA TYR A 62 1.20 10.81 11.88
C TYR A 62 2.19 9.74 11.44
N ALA A 63 2.02 9.22 10.23
CA ALA A 63 2.96 8.28 9.62
C ALA A 63 3.93 8.99 8.65
N ARG A 64 4.57 10.09 9.11
CA ARG A 64 5.51 10.88 8.31
C ARG A 64 6.88 10.24 8.17
N GLN A 65 7.25 9.36 9.09
CA GLN A 65 8.52 8.64 9.11
C GLN A 65 8.30 7.19 8.76
N ASP A 66 9.21 6.63 7.97
CA ASP A 66 9.22 5.21 7.58
C ASP A 66 9.22 4.26 8.77
N SER A 67 9.92 4.61 9.86
CA SER A 67 9.99 3.82 11.08
C SER A 67 8.61 3.53 11.67
N ILE A 68 7.67 4.46 11.57
CA ILE A 68 6.31 4.30 12.10
C ILE A 68 5.57 3.20 11.31
N TRP A 69 5.74 3.17 10.00
CA TRP A 69 5.19 2.13 9.15
C TRP A 69 5.86 0.77 9.40
N ASP A 70 7.18 0.78 9.60
CA ASP A 70 7.96 -0.42 9.91
C ASP A 70 7.53 -1.03 11.25
N ASP A 71 7.28 -0.19 12.27
CA ASP A 71 6.79 -0.63 13.58
C ASP A 71 5.40 -1.27 13.49
N HIS A 72 4.48 -0.68 12.72
CA HIS A 72 3.15 -1.24 12.49
C HIS A 72 3.18 -2.54 11.66
N ALA A 73 4.07 -2.63 10.67
CA ALA A 73 4.30 -3.85 9.91
C ALA A 73 4.86 -4.98 10.78
N ALA A 74 5.84 -4.67 11.64
CA ALA A 74 6.41 -5.60 12.60
C ALA A 74 5.36 -6.07 13.62
N ALA A 75 4.52 -5.15 14.12
CA ALA A 75 3.44 -5.48 15.05
C ALA A 75 2.36 -6.38 14.40
N LEU A 76 2.02 -6.15 13.13
CA LEU A 76 1.13 -7.03 12.38
C LEU A 76 1.75 -8.43 12.21
N LYS A 77 3.01 -8.50 11.79
CA LYS A 77 3.76 -9.76 11.65
C LYS A 77 3.81 -10.54 12.97
N ALA A 78 4.08 -9.88 14.08
CA ALA A 78 4.14 -10.50 15.41
C ALA A 78 2.77 -11.00 15.90
N SER A 79 1.66 -10.44 15.40
CA SER A 79 0.31 -10.87 15.76
C SER A 79 -0.21 -12.08 14.97
N LEU A 80 0.55 -12.56 13.98
CA LEU A 80 0.14 -13.70 13.16
C LEU A 80 0.15 -14.99 13.99
N PRO A 81 -0.88 -15.85 13.85
CA PRO A 81 -1.03 -17.04 14.70
C PRO A 81 -0.01 -18.15 14.40
N THR A 82 0.63 -18.11 13.23
CA THR A 82 1.53 -19.15 12.72
C THR A 82 2.58 -18.53 11.82
N ASP A 83 3.80 -19.05 11.90
CA ASP A 83 4.86 -18.72 10.94
C ASP A 83 4.43 -19.05 9.51
N GLY A 84 4.75 -18.16 8.57
CA GLY A 84 4.40 -18.33 7.17
C GLY A 84 2.94 -18.02 6.82
N ALA A 85 2.12 -17.46 7.73
CA ALA A 85 0.75 -17.04 7.40
C ALA A 85 0.67 -15.89 6.38
N ALA A 86 1.78 -15.19 6.14
CA ALA A 86 1.88 -14.10 5.17
C ALA A 86 3.28 -14.02 4.57
N ASP A 87 3.37 -13.44 3.37
CA ASP A 87 4.63 -12.99 2.79
C ASP A 87 5.11 -11.75 3.57
N THR A 88 6.29 -11.87 4.17
CA THR A 88 6.93 -10.80 4.96
C THR A 88 8.13 -10.18 4.27
N SER A 89 8.35 -10.47 2.98
CA SER A 89 9.44 -9.87 2.19
C SER A 89 9.18 -8.41 1.83
N PHE A 90 7.91 -7.98 1.88
CA PHE A 90 7.48 -6.61 1.70
C PHE A 90 6.19 -6.37 2.49
N TYR A 91 5.79 -5.10 2.58
CA TYR A 91 4.47 -4.73 3.04
C TYR A 91 3.93 -3.56 2.22
N TYR A 92 2.62 -3.32 2.32
CA TYR A 92 2.00 -2.15 1.73
C TYR A 92 1.66 -1.11 2.79
N MET A 93 2.00 0.14 2.48
CA MET A 93 1.53 1.33 3.18
C MET A 93 0.26 1.81 2.46
N CYS A 94 -0.87 1.85 3.14
CA CYS A 94 -2.14 2.27 2.57
C CYS A 94 -2.59 3.57 3.22
N VAL A 95 -2.73 4.60 2.41
CA VAL A 95 -3.13 5.95 2.83
C VAL A 95 -4.45 6.30 2.17
N TYR A 96 -5.45 6.61 3.00
CA TYR A 96 -6.81 6.95 2.54
C TYR A 96 -7.03 8.45 2.46
N ASP A 97 -6.40 9.21 3.37
CA ASP A 97 -6.56 10.65 3.45
C ASP A 97 -5.41 11.41 2.79
N SER A 98 -5.74 12.60 2.29
CA SER A 98 -4.76 13.57 1.76
C SER A 98 -3.57 13.74 2.72
N PRO A 99 -2.32 13.86 2.22
CA PRO A 99 -1.15 14.13 3.05
C PRO A 99 -1.31 15.39 3.93
N TRP A 100 -2.17 16.33 3.52
CA TRP A 100 -2.47 17.57 4.23
C TRP A 100 -3.56 17.45 5.31
N ARG A 101 -4.23 16.30 5.43
CA ARG A 101 -5.17 16.05 6.53
C ARG A 101 -4.37 15.62 7.75
N GLU A 102 -4.51 16.37 8.85
CA GLU A 102 -3.67 16.22 10.05
C GLU A 102 -4.36 15.47 11.20
N THR A 103 -5.69 15.39 11.23
CA THR A 103 -6.47 14.69 12.26
C THR A 103 -7.45 13.70 11.63
N ASP A 104 -7.81 12.67 12.40
CA ASP A 104 -8.79 11.63 12.00
C ASP A 104 -8.39 10.92 10.70
N ARG A 105 -7.13 10.45 10.65
CA ARG A 105 -6.58 9.72 9.51
C ARG A 105 -6.69 8.22 9.72
N LEU A 106 -7.09 7.52 8.67
CA LEU A 106 -6.96 6.08 8.59
C LEU A 106 -5.71 5.72 7.79
N ASN A 107 -4.76 5.05 8.43
CA ASN A 107 -3.63 4.42 7.77
C ASN A 107 -3.70 2.91 7.99
N GLU A 108 -3.21 2.14 7.03
CA GLU A 108 -3.16 0.68 7.16
C GLU A 108 -1.85 0.12 6.65
N VAL A 109 -1.34 -0.91 7.33
CA VAL A 109 -0.30 -1.79 6.81
C VAL A 109 -0.93 -3.10 6.35
N TRP A 110 -0.61 -3.53 5.13
CA TRP A 110 -1.08 -4.81 4.60
C TRP A 110 0.09 -5.77 4.34
N LEU A 111 -0.09 -7.03 4.73
CA LEU A 111 0.73 -8.16 4.31
C LEU A 111 -0.07 -9.06 3.37
N VAL A 112 0.56 -9.65 2.37
CA VAL A 112 -0.10 -10.61 1.48
C VAL A 112 -0.22 -11.94 2.22
N LYS A 113 -1.44 -12.47 2.33
CA LYS A 113 -1.65 -13.80 2.91
C LYS A 113 -1.00 -14.84 2.00
N ALA A 114 -0.22 -15.76 2.59
CA ALA A 114 0.40 -16.88 1.89
C ALA A 114 -0.61 -17.94 1.43
#